data_AF-A0A8J7Z5F5-F1
#
_entry.id   AF-A0A8J7Z5F5-F1
#
_cell.length_a   1.000
_cell.length_b   1.000
_cell.length_c   1.000
_cell.angle_alpha   90.00
_cell.angle_beta   90.00
_cell.angle_gamma   90.00
#
_symmetry.space_group_name_H-M   'P 1'
#
loop_
_entity.id
_entity.type
_entity.pdbx_description
1 polymer ?
#
loop_
_entity_poly.entity_id
_entity_poly.type
_entity_poly.pdbx_seq_one_letter_code
_entity_poly.pdbx_strand_id
1 'polypeptide(L)' 'MNFLRSRAHNLIDHLSDEELETLWSVLEPLYCDLYMLRAVQDGKRTHQPGDTLTREEAIRILPLLQPAPRTL' A
#
# COMPACT_ATOMS: atom_id res chain seq x y z
N MET A 1 22.62 1.95 -12.93
CA MET A 1 21.61 0.91 -13.23
C MET A 1 21.68 -0.17 -12.15
N ASN A 2 20.55 -0.51 -11.52
CA ASN A 2 20.54 -1.50 -10.44
C ASN A 2 20.47 -2.91 -11.05
N PHE A 3 21.54 -3.70 -10.95
CA PHE A 3 21.67 -5.02 -11.60
C PHE A 3 20.49 -5.95 -11.29
N LEU A 4 19.99 -5.92 -10.05
CA LEU A 4 18.85 -6.70 -9.62
C LEU A 4 17.56 -6.28 -10.32
N ARG A 5 17.37 -4.98 -10.56
CA ARG A 5 16.22 -4.45 -11.30
C ARG A 5 16.26 -4.92 -12.76
N SER A 6 17.42 -4.84 -13.41
CA SER A 6 17.58 -5.31 -14.78
C SER A 6 17.35 -6.82 -14.90
N ARG A 7 17.85 -7.60 -13.94
CA ARG A 7 17.62 -9.05 -13.89
C ARG A 7 16.16 -9.41 -13.65
N ALA A 8 15.47 -8.69 -12.76
CA ALA A 8 14.06 -8.91 -12.48
C ALA A 8 13.17 -8.59 -13.69
N HIS A 9 13.44 -7.48 -14.40
CA HIS A 9 12.73 -7.16 -15.64
C HIS A 9 12.91 -8.24 -16.70
N ASN A 10 14.16 -8.66 -16.94
CA ASN A 10 14.40 -9.76 -17.88
C ASN A 10 13.66 -11.04 -17.48
N LEU A 11 13.57 -11.38 -16.19
CA LEU A 11 12.83 -12.57 -15.75
C LEU A 11 11.33 -12.44 -16.02
N ILE A 12 10.75 -11.27 -15.75
CA ILE A 12 9.34 -10.97 -16.03
C ILE A 12 9.04 -11.08 -17.52
N ASP A 13 9.92 -10.57 -18.38
CA ASP A 13 9.74 -10.58 -19.84
C ASP A 13 9.70 -11.99 -20.46
N HIS A 14 10.16 -13.01 -19.73
CA HIS A 14 10.16 -14.41 -20.19
C HIS A 14 9.02 -15.24 -19.59
N LEU A 15 8.19 -14.66 -18.73
CA LEU A 15 7.01 -15.33 -18.17
C LEU A 15 5.79 -15.11 -19.06
N SER A 16 4.96 -16.14 -19.20
CA SER A 16 3.63 -16.00 -19.77
C SER A 16 2.69 -15.25 -18.80
N ASP A 17 1.57 -14.73 -19.31
CA ASP A 17 0.57 -14.03 -18.50
C ASP A 17 0.02 -14.90 -17.35
N GLU A 18 -0.17 -16.20 -17.59
CA GLU A 18 -0.65 -17.16 -16.58
C GLU A 18 0.38 -17.39 -15.46
N GLU A 19 1.67 -17.48 -15.82
CA GLU A 19 2.76 -17.57 -14.85
C GLU A 19 2.93 -16.27 -14.07
N LEU A 20 2.71 -15.12 -14.71
CA LEU A 20 2.73 -13.80 -14.06
C LEU A 20 1.60 -13.66 -13.05
N GLU A 21 0.38 -14.08 -13.39
CA GLU A 21 -0.77 -14.04 -12.49
C GLU A 21 -0.55 -14.95 -11.27
N THR A 22 -0.02 -16.16 -11.52
CA THR A 22 0.34 -17.09 -10.45
C THR A 22 1.43 -16.51 -9.55
N LEU A 23 2.49 -15.96 -10.13
CA LEU A 23 3.59 -15.33 -9.39
C LEU A 23 3.09 -14.12 -8.58
N TRP A 24 2.23 -13.30 -9.17
CA TRP A 24 1.66 -12.12 -8.51
C TRP A 24 0.84 -12.52 -7.29
N SER A 25 0.04 -13.59 -7.35
CA SER A 25 -0.74 -14.07 -6.19
C SER A 25 0.12 -14.41 -4.96
N VAL A 26 1.39 -14.78 -5.18
CA VAL A 26 2.35 -15.08 -4.11
C VAL A 26 3.11 -13.83 -3.66
N LEU A 27 3.45 -12.93 -4.59
CA LEU A 27 4.22 -11.72 -4.30
C LEU A 27 3.38 -10.58 -3.71
N GLU A 28 2.12 -10.49 -4.10
CA GLU A 28 1.22 -9.40 -3.68
C GLU A 28 1.10 -9.30 -2.15
N PRO A 29 0.85 -10.39 -1.39
CA PRO A 29 0.79 -10.30 0.07
C PRO A 29 2.08 -9.77 0.68
N LEU A 30 3.23 -10.26 0.20
CA LEU A 30 4.55 -9.84 0.67
C LEU A 30 4.83 -8.37 0.35
N TYR A 31 4.43 -7.93 -0.84
CA TYR A 31 4.55 -6.52 -1.23
C TYR A 31 3.68 -5.63 -0.34
N CYS A 32 2.42 -6.01 -0.13
CA CYS A 32 1.49 -5.29 0.73
C CYS A 32 1.99 -5.20 2.17
N ASP A 33 2.48 -6.31 2.73
CA ASP A 33 3.04 -6.35 4.08
C ASP A 33 4.26 -5.43 4.21
N LEU A 34 5.20 -5.50 3.25
CA LEU A 34 6.39 -4.65 3.25
C LEU A 34 6.02 -3.17 3.11
N TYR A 35 5.08 -2.86 2.22
CA TYR A 35 4.58 -1.51 2.02
C TYR A 35 3.96 -0.97 3.30
N MET A 36 3.06 -1.72 3.93
CA MET A 36 2.40 -1.33 5.17
C MET A 36 3.39 -1.15 6.32
N LEU A 37 4.35 -2.07 6.46
CA LEU A 37 5.38 -1.96 7.48
C LEU A 37 6.22 -0.69 7.31
N ARG A 38 6.58 -0.36 6.07
CA ARG A 38 7.32 0.88 5.78
C ARG A 38 6.49 2.12 6.05
N ALA A 39 5.22 2.13 5.65
CA ALA A 39 4.30 3.22 5.95
C ALA A 39 4.14 3.44 7.46
N VAL A 40 4.05 2.36 8.25
CA VAL A 40 4.00 2.45 9.72
C VAL A 40 5.31 3.00 10.29
N GLN A 41 6.46 2.58 9.78
CA GLN A 41 7.76 3.10 10.23
C GLN A 41 7.92 4.58 9.92
N ASP A 42 7.55 5.01 8.72
CA ASP A 42 7.62 6.41 8.32
C ASP A 42 6.59 7.24 9.08
N GLY A 43 5.41 6.68 9.34
CA GLY A 43 4.41 7.26 10.23
C GLY A 43 4.96 7.50 11.64
N LYS A 44 5.63 6.51 12.24
CA LYS A 44 6.25 6.65 13.57
C LYS A 44 7.36 7.70 13.64
N ARG A 45 8.03 7.99 12.52
CA ARG A 45 9.09 9.01 12.44
C ARG A 45 8.52 10.43 12.30
N THR A 46 7.34 10.55 11.70
CA THR A 46 6.76 11.83 11.29
C THR A 46 5.69 12.33 12.25
N HIS A 47 4.94 11.43 12.89
CA HIS A 47 3.86 11.78 13.80
C HIS A 47 4.35 11.84 15.25
N GLN A 48 3.96 12.90 15.95
CA GLN A 48 4.05 13.03 17.40
C GLN A 48 2.75 12.56 18.07
N PRO A 49 2.77 12.25 19.38
CA PRO A 49 1.53 12.00 20.13
C PRO A 49 0.54 13.17 19.96
N GLY A 50 -0.64 12.89 19.41
CA GLY A 50 -1.67 13.89 19.11
C GLY A 50 -1.83 14.24 17.63
N ASP A 51 -0.87 13.91 16.76
CA ASP A 51 -0.99 14.12 15.30
C ASP A 51 -1.90 13.09 14.62
N THR A 52 -2.10 11.95 15.28
CA THR A 52 -2.97 10.87 14.80
C THR A 52 -4.26 10.84 15.60
N LEU A 53 -5.38 10.73 14.89
CA LEU A 53 -6.68 10.49 15.49
C LEU A 53 -6.70 9.10 16.16
N THR A 54 -7.26 9.03 17.36
CA THR A 54 -7.75 7.76 17.91
C THR A 54 -8.86 7.20 17.02
N ARG A 55 -9.15 5.91 17.16
CA ARG A 55 -10.22 5.26 16.40
C ARG A 55 -11.56 5.96 16.60
N GLU A 56 -11.87 6.37 17.83
CA GLU A 56 -13.10 7.05 18.21
C GLU A 56 -13.19 8.46 17.59
N GLU A 57 -12.07 9.18 17.54
CA GLU A 57 -11.99 10.49 16.89
C GLU A 57 -12.11 10.37 15.36
N ALA A 58 -11.46 9.38 14.76
CA ALA A 58 -11.55 9.10 13.34
C ALA A 58 -12.99 8.78 12.92
N ILE A 59 -13.70 7.94 13.69
CA ILE A 59 -15.11 7.61 13.43
C ILE A 59 -16.01 8.85 13.51
N ARG A 60 -15.76 9.77 14.45
CA ARG A 60 -16.53 11.02 14.58
C ARG A 60 -16.28 11.99 13.43
N ILE A 61 -15.07 12.00 12.87
CA ILE A 61 -14.68 12.89 11.78
C ILE A 61 -15.07 12.31 10.41
N LEU A 62 -15.18 10.98 10.27
CA LEU A 62 -15.48 10.30 9.01
C LEU A 62 -16.71 10.87 8.26
N PRO A 63 -17.86 11.17 8.91
CA PRO A 63 -19.01 11.75 8.22
C PRO A 63 -18.78 13.16 7.69
N LEU A 64 -17.84 13.92 8.28
CA LEU A 64 -17.48 15.28 7.86
C LEU A 64 -16.54 15.29 6.65
N LEU A 65 -15.82 14.18 6.43
CA LEU A 65 -14.90 13.98 5.32
C LEU A 65 -15.57 13.36 4.08
N GLN A 66 -16.79 12.86 4.21
CA GLN A 66 -17.57 12.39 3.07
C GLN A 66 -18.04 13.61 2.26
N PRO A 67 -17.75 13.69 0.95
CA PRO A 67 -18.39 14.69 0.12
C PRO A 67 -19.91 14.50 0.22
N ALA A 68 -20.65 15.61 0.27
CA ALA A 68 -22.11 15.61 0.37
C ALA A 68 -22.71 14.55 -0.58
N PRO A 69 -23.76 13.81 -0.14
CA PRO A 69 -24.41 12.86 -1.02
C PRO A 69 -24.80 13.60 -2.28
N ARG A 70 -24.29 13.15 -3.45
CA ARG A 70 -24.73 13.67 -4.73
C ARG A 70 -26.23 13.41 -4.81
N THR A 71 -27.01 14.45 -4.55
CA THR A 71 -28.44 14.45 -4.80
C THR A 71 -28.60 14.28 -6.31
N LEU A 72 -29.16 13.14 -6.69
CA LEU A 72 -29.61 12.84 -8.05
C LEU A 72 -30.87 13.68 -8.36
#